data_AF-A0A1S8WYC2-F1
#
_entry.id   AF-A0A1S8WYC2-F1
#
_cell.length_a   1.000
_cell.length_b   1.000
_cell.length_c   1.000
_cell.angle_alpha   90.00
_cell.angle_beta   90.00
_cell.angle_gamma   90.00
#
_symmetry.space_group_name_H-M   'P 1'
#
loop_
_entity.id
_entity.type
_entity.pdbx_description
1 polymer ?
#
loop_
_entity_poly.entity_id
_entity_poly.type
_entity_poly.pdbx_seq_one_letter_code
_entity_poly.pdbx_strand_id
1 'polypeptide(L)'
;MGMPSRTNKQRRTVLHYACSSWPDHGVPQTTEGLQRLLSSVQTAYTGAIRLLGYSCYMEQEVPPPPVVVHCSAGIGRTGELLSARMCMLPCPSLGGRLSR
;
A
#
# COMPACT_ATOMS: atom_id res chain seq x y z
N MET A 1 2.05 40.60 13.44
CA MET A 1 1.86 40.13 12.05
C MET A 1 1.31 38.71 12.13
N GLY A 2 0.00 38.52 11.96
CA GLY A 2 -0.67 37.23 12.19
C GLY A 2 -0.64 36.33 10.96
N MET A 3 -0.18 35.09 11.11
CA MET A 3 -0.27 34.08 10.06
C MET A 3 -1.75 33.74 9.80
N PRO A 4 -2.25 33.81 8.56
CA PRO A 4 -3.63 33.44 8.28
C PRO A 4 -3.82 31.95 8.56
N SER A 5 -4.68 31.61 9.53
CA SER A 5 -5.07 30.23 9.80
C SER A 5 -5.85 29.71 8.59
N ARG A 6 -5.20 28.91 7.75
CA ARG A 6 -5.88 28.19 6.67
C ARG A 6 -6.71 27.05 7.26
N THR A 7 -7.88 27.37 7.83
CA THR A 7 -8.83 26.32 8.23
C THR A 7 -9.56 25.82 6.99
N ASN A 8 -8.90 24.94 6.24
CA ASN A 8 -9.56 24.16 5.21
C ASN A 8 -10.48 23.15 5.92
N LYS A 9 -11.80 23.36 5.88
CA LYS A 9 -12.82 22.55 6.57
C LYS A 9 -13.03 21.15 5.94
N GLN A 10 -12.10 20.67 5.12
CA GLN A 10 -12.20 19.34 4.52
C GLN A 10 -11.88 18.24 5.54
N ARG A 11 -12.67 17.17 5.50
CA ARG A 11 -12.46 15.95 6.28
C ARG A 11 -12.08 14.82 5.33
N ARG A 12 -11.16 13.95 5.76
CA ARG A 12 -10.73 12.76 5.00
C ARG A 12 -10.66 11.58 5.95
N THR A 13 -11.13 10.43 5.49
CA THR A 13 -10.98 9.17 6.22
C THR A 13 -9.62 8.57 5.89
N VAL A 14 -8.86 8.16 6.91
CA VAL A 14 -7.58 7.48 6.76
C VAL A 14 -7.70 6.09 7.36
N LEU A 15 -7.29 5.08 6.59
CA LEU A 15 -7.18 3.71 7.06
C LEU A 15 -5.74 3.44 7.47
N HIS A 16 -5.52 3.05 8.72
CA HIS A 16 -4.20 2.79 9.28
C HIS A 16 -4.08 1.32 9.69
N TYR A 17 -3.08 0.64 9.15
CA TYR A 17 -2.85 -0.78 9.38
C TYR A 17 -1.53 -0.99 10.13
N ALA A 18 -1.49 -1.98 11.03
CA ALA A 18 -0.29 -2.35 11.77
C ALA A 18 -0.04 -3.86 11.68
N CYS A 19 1.23 -4.24 11.49
CA CYS A 19 1.67 -5.64 11.48
C CYS A 19 2.22 -6.02 12.86
N SER A 20 1.46 -6.75 13.66
CA SER A 20 1.89 -7.23 14.99
C SER A 20 2.65 -8.56 14.94
N SER A 21 2.64 -9.26 13.81
CA SER A 21 3.29 -10.56 13.65
C SER A 21 4.79 -10.49 13.39
N TRP A 22 5.38 -9.30 13.31
CA TRP A 22 6.82 -9.17 13.07
C TRP A 22 7.58 -9.20 14.39
N PRO A 23 8.47 -10.19 14.61
CA PRO A 23 9.21 -10.32 15.86
C PRO A 23 10.21 -9.17 16.08
N ASP A 24 10.67 -8.99 17.32
CA ASP A 24 11.68 -7.98 17.62
C ASP A 24 13.03 -8.28 16.93
N HIS A 25 13.36 -9.57 16.79
CA HIS A 25 14.56 -10.04 16.11
C HIS A 25 14.23 -10.95 14.92
N GLY A 26 14.92 -10.70 13.79
CA GLY A 26 14.80 -11.50 12.58
C GLY A 26 13.53 -11.23 11.77
N VAL A 27 13.01 -12.30 11.16
CA VAL A 27 11.83 -12.30 10.29
C VAL A 27 10.76 -13.24 10.85
N PRO A 28 9.47 -13.02 10.52
CA PRO A 28 8.42 -13.98 10.85
C PRO A 28 8.75 -15.38 10.34
N GLN A 29 8.41 -16.42 11.11
CA GLN A 29 8.55 -17.82 10.66
C GLN A 29 7.66 -18.13 9.46
N THR A 30 6.56 -17.40 9.31
CA THR A 30 5.58 -17.58 8.27
C THR A 30 5.13 -16.25 7.69
N THR A 31 4.64 -16.27 6.45
CA THR A 31 4.24 -15.05 5.74
C THR A 31 2.78 -14.68 5.93
N GLU A 32 1.97 -15.43 6.68
CA GLU A 32 0.51 -15.21 6.71
C GLU A 32 0.15 -13.82 7.22
N GLY A 33 0.83 -13.32 8.26
CA GLY A 33 0.58 -11.97 8.79
C GLY A 33 0.87 -10.89 7.76
N LEU A 34 1.98 -11.03 7.03
CA LEU A 34 2.36 -10.12 5.95
C LEU A 34 1.37 -10.18 4.77
N GLN A 35 0.97 -11.39 4.37
CA GLN A 35 0.00 -11.63 3.30
C GLN A 35 -1.38 -11.03 3.64
N ARG A 36 -1.84 -11.20 4.89
CA ARG A 36 -3.10 -10.60 5.37
C ARG A 36 -3.04 -9.08 5.34
N LEU A 37 -1.92 -8.49 5.76
CA LEU A 37 -1.70 -7.05 5.69
C LEU A 37 -1.75 -6.56 4.24
N LEU A 38 -0.95 -7.16 3.35
CA LEU A 38 -0.88 -6.80 1.94
C LEU A 38 -2.25 -6.91 1.27
N SER A 39 -2.98 -8.00 1.52
CA SER A 39 -4.33 -8.20 0.97
C SER A 39 -5.30 -7.13 1.46
N SER A 40 -5.29 -6.81 2.76
CA SER A 40 -6.17 -5.79 3.35
C SER A 40 -5.90 -4.40 2.78
N VAL A 41 -4.61 -4.03 2.68
CA VAL A 41 -4.18 -2.75 2.10
C VAL A 41 -4.55 -2.68 0.62
N GLN A 42 -4.31 -3.75 -0.15
CA GLN A 42 -4.60 -3.78 -1.58
C GLN A 42 -6.11 -3.67 -1.86
N THR A 43 -6.95 -4.38 -1.12
CA THR A 43 -8.42 -4.30 -1.24
C THR A 43 -8.93 -2.91 -0.91
N ALA A 44 -8.48 -2.35 0.23
CA ALA A 44 -8.90 -1.01 0.65
C ALA A 44 -8.43 0.07 -0.33
N TYR A 45 -7.18 -0.01 -0.78
CA TYR A 45 -6.61 0.92 -1.75
C TYR A 45 -7.35 0.88 -3.08
N THR A 46 -7.63 -0.32 -3.62
CA THR A 46 -8.36 -0.50 -4.88
C THR A 46 -9.77 0.11 -4.80
N GLY A 47 -10.47 -0.08 -3.68
CA GLY A 47 -11.77 0.56 -3.45
C GLY A 47 -11.67 2.09 -3.38
N ALA A 48 -10.69 2.61 -2.63
CA ALA A 48 -10.50 4.04 -2.45
C ALA A 48 -10.15 4.76 -3.76
N ILE A 49 -9.22 4.23 -4.57
CA ILE A 49 -8.85 4.88 -5.83
C ILE A 49 -10.00 4.86 -6.85
N ARG A 50 -10.83 3.80 -6.87
CA ARG A 50 -12.03 3.76 -7.71
C ARG A 50 -13.05 4.83 -7.34
N LEU A 51 -13.27 5.05 -6.04
CA LEU A 51 -14.14 6.14 -5.56
C LEU A 51 -13.61 7.52 -5.91
N LEU A 52 -12.30 7.65 -6.10
CA LEU A 52 -11.64 8.87 -6.56
C LEU A 52 -11.61 9.01 -8.10
N GLY A 53 -12.21 8.08 -8.84
CA GLY A 53 -12.29 8.12 -10.31
C GLY A 53 -11.08 7.51 -11.04
N TYR A 54 -10.15 6.87 -10.33
CA TYR A 54 -9.00 6.21 -10.96
C TYR A 54 -9.37 4.79 -11.44
N SER A 55 -9.15 4.53 -12.74
CA SER A 55 -9.32 3.21 -13.36
C SER A 55 -8.05 2.34 -13.26
N CYS A 56 -6.89 2.95 -13.50
CA CYS A 56 -5.57 2.32 -13.37
C CYS A 56 -4.50 3.36 -12.99
N TYR A 57 -3.29 2.89 -12.65
CA TYR A 57 -2.19 3.77 -12.24
C TYR A 57 -1.42 4.41 -13.40
N MET A 58 -1.55 3.87 -14.62
CA MET A 58 -0.75 4.30 -15.79
C MET A 58 -1.44 5.31 -16.71
N GLU A 59 -2.76 5.47 -16.66
CA GLU A 59 -3.54 6.21 -17.68
C GLU A 59 -4.00 7.60 -17.20
N GLN A 60 -3.23 8.29 -16.35
CA GLN A 60 -3.67 9.57 -15.74
C GLN A 60 -2.54 10.60 -15.70
N GLU A 61 -2.86 11.89 -15.91
CA GLU A 61 -1.91 13.00 -15.77
C GLU A 61 -1.39 13.15 -14.33
N VAL A 62 -2.27 12.89 -13.35
CA VAL A 62 -1.94 12.89 -11.92
C VAL A 62 -2.05 11.45 -11.41
N PRO A 63 -1.00 10.87 -10.82
CA PRO A 63 -1.06 9.53 -10.28
C PRO A 63 -2.00 9.43 -9.07
N PRO A 64 -2.57 8.25 -8.80
CA PRO A 64 -3.41 8.07 -7.62
C PRO A 64 -2.63 8.34 -6.32
N PRO A 65 -3.31 8.75 -5.23
CA PRO A 65 -2.65 9.04 -3.95
C PRO A 65 -1.83 7.84 -3.45
N PRO A 66 -0.61 8.02 -2.94
CA PRO A 66 0.23 6.90 -2.51
C PRO A 66 -0.27 6.26 -1.20
N VAL A 67 0.08 4.99 -1.00
CA VAL A 67 0.01 4.35 0.32
C VAL A 67 1.29 4.67 1.09
N VAL A 68 1.16 5.30 2.26
CA VAL A 68 2.29 5.56 3.15
C VAL A 68 2.63 4.28 3.90
N VAL A 69 3.91 3.87 3.85
CA VAL A 69 4.44 2.71 4.58
C VAL A 69 5.61 3.19 5.41
N HIS A 70 5.64 2.81 6.68
CA HIS A 70 6.77 3.12 7.56
C HIS A 70 7.12 1.94 8.47
N CYS A 71 8.35 1.96 8.97
CA CYS A 71 8.80 1.16 10.10
C CYS A 71 9.57 2.08 11.06
N SER A 72 10.59 1.61 11.77
CA SER A 72 11.41 2.47 12.64
C SER A 72 12.27 3.45 11.83
N ALA A 73 13.16 2.93 10.98
CA ALA A 73 14.04 3.74 10.11
C ALA A 73 13.50 3.93 8.69
N GLY A 74 12.36 3.32 8.36
CA GLY A 74 11.72 3.45 7.05
C GLY A 74 12.34 2.65 5.90
N ILE A 75 13.37 1.82 6.15
CA ILE A 75 14.10 1.10 5.08
C ILE A 75 13.97 -0.43 5.14
N GLY A 76 14.01 -1.06 6.33
CA GLY A 76 14.05 -2.52 6.47
C GLY A 76 12.70 -3.20 6.18
N ARG A 77 11.81 -3.25 7.19
CA ARG A 77 10.47 -3.86 7.04
C ARG A 77 9.63 -3.17 5.97
N THR A 78 9.85 -1.87 5.78
CA THR A 78 9.25 -1.11 4.67
C THR A 78 9.68 -1.68 3.32
N GLY A 79 10.98 -1.87 3.11
CA GLY A 79 11.52 -2.45 1.87
C GLY A 79 10.98 -3.84 1.61
N GLU A 80 10.94 -4.71 2.63
CA GLU A 80 10.38 -6.06 2.50
C GLU A 80 8.89 -6.04 2.11
N LEU A 81 8.08 -5.18 2.74
CA LEU A 81 6.66 -5.05 2.38
C LEU A 81 6.48 -4.57 0.93
N LEU A 82 7.29 -3.60 0.49
CA LEU A 82 7.24 -3.08 -0.88
C LEU A 82 7.68 -4.13 -1.90
N SER A 83 8.79 -4.84 -1.64
CA SER A 83 9.27 -5.94 -2.49
C SER A 83 8.22 -7.03 -2.63
N ALA A 84 7.66 -7.51 -1.51
CA ALA A 84 6.61 -8.51 -1.52
C ALA A 84 5.37 -8.03 -2.28
N ARG A 85 4.97 -6.77 -2.10
CA ARG A 85 3.84 -6.18 -2.85
C ARG A 85 4.10 -6.21 -4.34
N MET A 86 5.28 -5.78 -4.80
CA MET A 86 5.63 -5.74 -6.22
C MET A 86 5.63 -7.15 -6.84
N CYS A 87 6.13 -8.15 -6.11
CA CYS A 87 6.09 -9.55 -6.54
C CYS A 87 4.66 -10.13 -6.61
N MET A 88 3.73 -9.62 -5.79
CA MET A 88 2.32 -10.05 -5.77
C MET A 88 1.43 -9.27 -6.75
N LEU A 89 1.92 -8.18 -7.35
CA LEU A 89 1.16 -7.51 -8.40
C LEU A 89 1.02 -8.46 -9.60
N PRO A 90 -0.16 -8.51 -10.24
CA PRO A 90 -0.32 -9.29 -11.45
C PRO A 90 0.73 -8.82 -12.48
N CYS A 91 1.67 -9.71 -12.78
CA CYS A 91 2.71 -9.47 -13.78
C CYS A 91 2.02 -9.27 -15.14
N PRO A 92 2.16 -8.09 -15.79
CA PRO A 92 1.54 -7.85 -17.09
C PRO A 92 2.01 -8.84 -18.18
N SER A 93 3.15 -9.50 -17.98
CA SER A 93 3.80 -10.38 -18.96
C SER A 93 3.69 -11.89 -18.67
N LEU A 94 3.03 -12.32 -17.58
CA LEU A 94 2.79 -13.76 -17.30
C LEU A 94 1.35 -14.21 -17.60
N GLY A 95 0.64 -13.50 -18.48
CA GLY A 95 -0.63 -13.93 -19.07
C GLY A 95 -0.50 -15.02 -20.15
N GLY A 96 0.70 -15.57 -20.37
CA GLY A 96 0.91 -16.75 -21.19
C GLY A 96 0.53 -18.00 -20.40
N ARG A 97 -0.58 -18.63 -20.79
CA ARG A 97 -0.93 -20.02 -20.41
C ARG A 97 0.34 -20.87 -20.37
N LEU A 98 0.74 -21.33 -19.20
CA LEU A 98 1.51 -22.56 -19.07
C LEU A 98 0.57 -23.69 -19.50
N SER A 99 0.53 -23.96 -20.82
CA SER A 99 0.04 -25.24 -21.30
C SER A 99 1.03 -26.30 -20.83
N ARG A 100 0.52 -27.27 -20.09
CA ARG A 100 1.12 -28.60 -20.07
C ARG A 100 1.07 -29.21 -21.47
#